data_AF-A0A7Y6ZQ29-F1
#
_entry.id   AF-A0A7Y6ZQ29-F1
#
_cell.length_a   1.000
_cell.length_b   1.000
_cell.length_c   1.000
_cell.angle_alpha   90.00
_cell.angle_beta   90.00
_cell.angle_gamma   90.00
#
_symmetry.space_group_name_H-M   'P 1'
#
loop_
_entity.id
_entity.type
_entity.pdbx_description
1 polymer ?
#
loop_
_entity_poly.entity_id
_entity_poly.type
_entity_poly.pdbx_seq_one_letter_code
_entity_poly.pdbx_strand_id
1 'polypeptide(L)'
;MPRVKRNIYDILRGSFLTDASSFKNWRIIFFVVVLLLFMISSAHRVDSKVIEIAALNKKKRELEAEYVDTGTFLMRMKMESNIREKVEKRGVLPSNSSPQKIKIITKK
;
A
#
# COMPACT_ATOMS: atom_id res chain seq x y z
N MET A 1 40.39 -33.25 -32.11
CA MET A 1 39.49 -32.65 -31.09
C MET A 1 38.18 -32.23 -31.75
N PRO A 2 37.03 -32.63 -31.20
CA PRO A 2 35.71 -32.35 -31.79
C PRO A 2 35.48 -30.84 -31.92
N ARG A 3 34.94 -30.39 -33.05
CA ARG A 3 34.75 -28.96 -33.42
C ARG A 3 34.03 -28.16 -32.33
N VAL A 4 33.09 -28.78 -31.61
CA VAL A 4 32.35 -28.18 -30.50
C VAL A 4 33.27 -27.72 -29.36
N LYS A 5 34.30 -28.52 -29.03
CA LYS A 5 35.27 -28.16 -27.97
C LYS A 5 36.14 -26.96 -28.35
N ARG A 6 36.45 -26.78 -29.64
CA ARG A 6 37.20 -25.61 -30.12
C ARG A 6 36.36 -24.35 -30.05
N ASN A 7 35.11 -24.39 -30.52
CA ASN A 7 34.22 -23.22 -30.46
C ASN A 7 34.00 -22.71 -29.03
N ILE A 8 33.81 -23.61 -28.06
CA ILE A 8 33.68 -23.23 -26.64
C ILE A 8 35.01 -22.64 -26.12
N TYR A 9 36.14 -23.25 -26.49
CA TYR A 9 37.46 -22.76 -26.10
C TYR A 9 37.79 -21.40 -26.71
N ASP A 10 37.39 -21.16 -27.95
CA ASP A 10 37.60 -19.90 -28.67
C ASP A 10 36.75 -18.77 -28.07
N ILE A 11 35.51 -19.06 -27.64
CA ILE A 11 34.67 -18.12 -26.89
C ILE A 11 35.30 -17.79 -25.52
N LEU A 12 35.76 -18.81 -24.78
CA LEU A 12 36.38 -18.63 -23.46
C LEU A 12 37.72 -17.88 -23.53
N ARG A 13 38.50 -18.08 -24.60
CA ARG A 13 39.76 -17.36 -24.85
C ARG A 13 39.52 -15.94 -25.38
N GLY A 14 38.27 -15.57 -25.64
CA GLY A 14 37.91 -14.23 -26.11
C GLY A 14 38.24 -13.99 -27.58
N SER A 15 38.36 -15.03 -28.41
CA SER A 15 38.62 -14.83 -29.84
C SER A 15 37.52 -14.00 -30.51
N PHE A 16 36.29 -14.08 -30.01
CA PHE A 16 35.15 -13.23 -30.39
C PHE A 16 35.40 -11.72 -30.25
N LEU A 17 36.35 -11.32 -29.39
CA LEU A 17 36.71 -9.92 -29.13
C LEU A 17 37.91 -9.43 -29.94
N THR A 18 38.80 -10.36 -30.35
CA THR A 18 40.11 -10.04 -30.91
C THR A 18 40.26 -10.37 -32.39
N ASP A 19 39.32 -11.09 -32.99
CA ASP A 19 39.38 -11.49 -34.40
C ASP A 19 39.08 -10.33 -35.36
N ALA A 20 39.45 -10.43 -36.63
CA ALA A 20 39.34 -9.34 -37.61
C ALA A 20 37.89 -8.84 -37.86
N SER A 21 36.88 -9.62 -37.47
CA SER A 21 35.44 -9.30 -37.57
C SER A 21 34.82 -8.77 -36.27
N SER A 22 35.63 -8.46 -35.25
CA SER A 22 35.18 -8.16 -33.87
C SER A 22 34.38 -6.86 -33.70
N PHE A 23 34.35 -5.96 -34.69
CA PHE A 23 33.54 -4.74 -34.63
C PHE A 23 32.04 -5.02 -34.40
N LYS A 24 31.49 -6.09 -34.99
CA LYS A 24 30.07 -6.46 -34.82
C LYS A 24 29.79 -6.99 -33.39
N ASN A 25 30.79 -7.59 -32.77
CA ASN A 25 30.72 -8.25 -31.47
C ASN A 25 30.76 -7.24 -30.31
N TRP A 26 31.50 -6.15 -30.49
CA TRP A 26 31.60 -5.07 -29.51
C TRP A 26 30.28 -4.34 -29.28
N ARG A 27 29.45 -4.17 -30.33
CA ARG A 27 28.09 -3.62 -30.22
C ARG A 27 27.19 -4.45 -29.30
N ILE A 28 27.29 -5.78 -29.40
CA ILE A 28 26.48 -6.70 -28.57
C ILE A 28 26.93 -6.62 -27.11
N ILE A 29 28.23 -6.51 -26.85
CA ILE A 29 28.75 -6.37 -25.49
C ILE A 29 28.30 -5.06 -24.86
N PHE A 30 28.41 -3.96 -25.59
CA PHE A 30 27.90 -2.67 -25.12
C PHE A 30 26.40 -2.76 -24.79
N PHE A 31 25.62 -3.42 -25.64
CA PHE A 31 24.20 -3.66 -25.39
C PHE A 31 23.96 -4.46 -24.09
N VAL A 32 24.69 -5.56 -23.87
CA VAL A 32 24.56 -6.38 -22.65
C VAL A 32 24.99 -5.60 -21.41
N VAL A 33 26.07 -4.82 -21.47
CA VAL A 33 26.53 -3.99 -20.34
C VAL A 33 25.48 -2.93 -19.99
N VAL A 34 24.91 -2.24 -20.99
CA VAL A 34 23.83 -1.28 -20.77
C VAL A 34 22.59 -1.96 -20.18
N LEU A 35 22.25 -3.15 -20.66
CA LEU A 35 21.13 -3.94 -20.14
C LEU A 35 21.37 -4.33 -18.66
N LEU A 36 22.58 -4.76 -18.31
CA LEU A 36 22.95 -5.09 -16.93
C LEU A 36 22.86 -3.86 -16.01
N LEU A 37 23.37 -2.71 -16.45
CA LEU A 37 23.25 -1.45 -15.70
C LEU A 37 21.78 -1.05 -15.52
N PHE A 38 20.95 -1.23 -16.56
CA PHE A 38 19.53 -0.97 -16.49
C PHE A 38 18.82 -1.90 -15.49
N MET A 39 19.13 -3.19 -15.48
CA MET A 39 18.58 -4.15 -14.52
C MET A 39 18.95 -3.79 -13.08
N ILE A 40 20.21 -3.48 -12.82
CA ILE A 40 20.68 -3.08 -11.47
C ILE A 40 19.95 -1.81 -11.02
N SER A 41 19.88 -0.80 -11.89
CA SER A 41 19.17 0.44 -11.57
C SER A 41 17.67 0.21 -11.34
N SER A 42 17.04 -0.68 -12.11
CA SER A 42 15.62 -0.99 -11.96
C SER A 42 15.35 -1.72 -10.65
N ALA A 43 16.17 -2.71 -10.29
CA ALA A 43 16.03 -3.46 -9.04
C ALA A 43 16.10 -2.54 -7.83
N HIS A 44 17.10 -1.65 -7.78
CA HIS A 44 17.26 -0.73 -6.65
C HIS A 44 16.09 0.26 -6.49
N ARG A 45 15.47 0.67 -7.61
CA ARG A 45 14.26 1.51 -7.60
C ARG A 45 13.04 0.74 -7.07
N VAL A 46 12.93 -0.55 -7.39
CA VAL A 46 11.84 -1.41 -6.88
C VAL A 46 11.98 -1.58 -5.37
N ASP A 47 13.19 -1.85 -4.86
CA ASP A 47 13.43 -2.00 -3.42
C ASP A 47 13.00 -0.75 -2.65
N SER A 48 13.39 0.43 -3.15
CA SER A 48 13.00 1.72 -2.56
C SER A 48 11.48 1.91 -2.52
N LYS A 49 10.79 1.54 -3.61
CA LYS A 49 9.32 1.61 -3.70
C LYS A 49 8.64 0.64 -2.72
N VAL A 50 9.20 -0.55 -2.50
CA VAL A 50 8.64 -1.53 -1.56
C VAL A 50 8.67 -0.98 -0.14
N ILE A 51 9.75 -0.30 0.26
CA ILE A 51 9.85 0.36 1.57
C ILE A 51 8.80 1.46 1.70
N GLU A 52 8.63 2.29 0.67
CA GLU A 52 7.62 3.34 0.64
C GLU A 52 6.19 2.76 0.76
N ILE A 53 5.89 1.69 0.03
CA ILE A 53 4.60 0.98 0.10
C ILE A 53 4.36 0.44 1.51
N ALA A 54 5.37 -0.13 2.16
CA ALA A 54 5.25 -0.61 3.53
C ALA A 54 4.94 0.54 4.51
N ALA A 55 5.60 1.69 4.36
CA ALA A 55 5.34 2.87 5.18
C ALA A 55 3.91 3.42 4.96
N LEU A 56 3.45 3.50 3.70
CA LEU A 56 2.10 3.93 3.37
C LEU A 56 1.04 2.97 3.92
N ASN A 57 1.26 1.65 3.82
CA ASN A 57 0.36 0.65 4.38
C ASN A 57 0.27 0.73 5.91
N LYS A 58 1.39 1.02 6.58
CA LYS A 58 1.39 1.26 8.03
C LYS A 58 0.51 2.47 8.38
N LYS A 59 0.69 3.59 7.69
CA LYS A 59 -0.12 4.80 7.90
C LYS A 59 -1.61 4.56 7.61
N LYS A 60 -1.92 3.80 6.56
CA LYS A 60 -3.30 3.41 6.26
C LYS A 60 -3.94 2.64 7.42
N ARG A 61 -3.24 1.64 7.97
CA ARG A 61 -3.73 0.86 9.11
C ARG A 61 -3.91 1.69 10.38
N GLU A 62 -2.99 2.62 10.64
CA GLU A 62 -3.11 3.56 11.78
C GLU A 62 -4.37 4.42 11.66
N LEU A 63 -4.66 4.97 10.48
CA LEU A 63 -5.87 5.76 10.22
C LEU A 63 -7.14 4.92 10.31
N GLU A 64 -7.13 3.69 9.82
CA GLU A 64 -8.28 2.77 9.95
C GLU A 64 -8.57 2.43 11.41
N ALA A 65 -7.52 2.21 12.22
CA ALA A 65 -7.67 2.00 13.65
C ALA A 65 -8.25 3.24 14.35
N GLU A 66 -7.72 4.43 14.06
CA GLU A 66 -8.22 5.69 14.60
C GLU A 66 -9.69 5.95 14.23
N TYR A 67 -10.09 5.63 13.00
CA TYR A 67 -11.47 5.73 12.55
C TYR A 67 -12.41 4.81 13.34
N VAL A 68 -12.02 3.55 13.54
CA VAL A 68 -12.81 2.56 14.30
C VAL A 68 -12.93 2.96 15.77
N ASP A 69 -11.84 3.43 16.38
CA ASP A 69 -11.83 3.89 17.77
C ASP A 69 -12.72 5.11 17.95
N THR A 70 -12.61 6.09 17.04
CA THR A 70 -13.43 7.30 17.05
C THR A 70 -14.91 6.97 16.86
N GLY A 71 -15.24 6.06 15.93
CA GLY A 71 -16.61 5.59 15.71
C GLY A 71 -17.18 4.90 16.94
N THR A 72 -16.37 4.06 17.59
CA THR A 72 -16.75 3.38 18.84
C THR A 72 -16.97 4.37 19.98
N PHE A 73 -16.09 5.37 20.10
CA PHE A 73 -16.20 6.44 21.10
C PHE A 73 -17.48 7.25 20.92
N LEU A 74 -17.80 7.67 19.69
CA LEU A 74 -19.04 8.36 19.36
C LEU A 74 -20.27 7.52 19.70
N MET A 75 -20.26 6.23 19.35
CA MET A 75 -21.36 5.33 19.67
C MET A 75 -21.56 5.22 21.17
N ARG A 76 -20.48 5.03 21.95
CA ARG A 76 -20.54 5.05 23.41
C ARG A 76 -21.14 6.35 23.93
N MET A 77 -20.70 7.50 23.44
CA MET A 77 -21.28 8.78 23.88
C MET A 77 -22.76 8.93 23.54
N LYS A 78 -23.21 8.40 22.41
CA LYS A 78 -24.62 8.45 21.96
C LYS A 78 -25.53 7.46 22.70
N MET A 79 -24.98 6.43 23.35
CA MET A 79 -25.79 5.42 24.04
C MET A 79 -26.72 6.07 25.07
N GLU A 80 -27.99 5.68 25.05
CA GLU A 80 -29.01 6.21 25.95
C GLU A 80 -28.62 6.03 27.42
N SER A 81 -28.00 4.90 27.79
CA SER A 81 -27.48 4.66 29.14
C SER A 81 -26.45 5.71 29.57
N ASN A 82 -25.49 6.03 28.71
CA ASN A 82 -24.47 7.05 28.98
C ASN A 82 -25.05 8.47 29.01
N ILE A 83 -26.03 8.75 28.16
CA ILE A 83 -26.74 10.03 28.19
C ILE A 83 -27.52 10.15 29.50
N ARG A 84 -28.28 9.11 29.88
CA ARG A 84 -29.08 9.04 31.11
C ARG A 84 -28.21 9.28 32.35
N GLU A 85 -27.09 8.59 32.47
CA GLU A 85 -26.15 8.76 33.59
C GLU A 85 -25.61 10.21 33.67
N LYS A 86 -25.29 10.84 32.53
CA LYS A 86 -24.79 12.23 32.50
C LYS A 86 -25.86 13.25 32.85
N VAL A 87 -27.11 13.05 32.40
CA VAL A 87 -28.20 14.02 32.61
C VAL A 87 -28.91 13.83 33.96
N GLU A 88 -28.80 12.66 34.58
CA GLU A 88 -29.28 12.37 35.93
C GLU A 88 -28.61 13.31 36.97
N LYS A 89 -27.30 13.54 36.85
CA LYS A 89 -26.57 14.53 37.67
C LYS A 89 -27.09 15.96 37.51
N ARG A 90 -27.83 16.24 36.44
CA ARG A 90 -28.44 17.55 36.14
C ARG A 90 -29.94 17.58 36.50
N GLY A 91 -30.46 16.53 37.14
CA GLY A 91 -31.87 16.42 37.53
C GLY A 91 -32.84 16.11 36.39
N VAL A 92 -32.32 15.73 35.21
CA VAL A 92 -33.16 15.33 34.07
C VAL A 92 -33.46 13.85 34.17
N LEU A 93 -34.75 13.51 34.28
CA LEU A 93 -35.25 12.15 34.44
C LEU A 93 -36.05 11.72 33.20
N PRO A 94 -36.03 10.43 32.84
CA PRO A 94 -36.88 9.91 31.79
C PRO A 94 -38.36 10.06 32.19
N SER A 95 -39.22 10.35 31.20
CA SER A 95 -40.66 10.40 31.42
C SER A 95 -41.19 8.99 31.71
N ASN A 96 -41.93 8.84 32.82
CA ASN A 96 -42.64 7.60 33.13
C ASN A 96 -43.93 7.42 32.32
N SER A 97 -44.46 8.51 31.73
CA SER A 97 -45.68 8.49 30.94
C SER A 97 -45.37 8.62 29.44
N SER A 98 -46.12 7.88 28.63
CA SER A 98 -46.03 7.98 27.17
C SER A 98 -46.48 9.36 26.68
N PRO A 99 -45.82 9.92 25.64
CA PRO A 99 -46.20 11.20 25.06
C PRO A 99 -47.61 11.13 24.46
N GLN A 100 -48.44 12.13 24.75
CA GLN A 100 -49.79 12.22 24.19
C GLN A 100 -49.77 12.96 22.84
N LYS A 101 -50.40 12.36 21.83
CA LYS A 101 -50.57 12.99 20.52
C LYS A 101 -51.70 14.02 20.59
N ILE A 102 -51.37 15.30 20.60
CA ILE A 102 -52.36 16.38 20.52
C ILE A 102 -52.79 16.52 19.05
N LYS A 103 -54.03 16.16 18.75
CA LYS A 103 -54.68 16.47 17.46
C LYS A 103 -55.56 17.71 17.65
N ILE A 104 -55.22 18.79 16.96
CA ILE A 104 -56.04 19.99 16.91
C ILE A 104 -57.16 19.73 15.90
N ILE A 105 -58.40 19.66 16.38
CA ILE A 105 -59.58 19.53 15.52
C ILE A 105 -60.20 20.92 15.42
N THR A 106 -59.88 21.64 14.35
CA THR A 106 -60.52 22.93 14.06
C THR A 106 -61.94 22.65 13.57
N LYS A 107 -62.97 23.05 14.34
CA LYS A 107 -64.35 23.07 13.82
C LYS A 107 -64.49 24.28 12.89
N LYS A 108 -64.99 24.00 11.69
CA LYS A 108 -65.33 24.99 10.66
C LYS A 108 -66.62 25.72 11.03
#